data_AF-A0A2T0UG57-F1
#
_entry.id   AF-A0A2T0UG57-F1
#
_cell.length_a   1.000
_cell.length_b   1.000
_cell.length_c   1.000
_cell.angle_alpha   90.00
_cell.angle_beta   90.00
_cell.angle_gamma   90.00
#
_symmetry.space_group_name_H-M   'P 1'
#
loop_
_entity.id
_entity.type
_entity.pdbx_description
1 polymer ?
#
loop_
_entity_poly.entity_id
_entity_poly.type
_entity_poly.pdbx_seq_one_letter_code
_entity_poly.pdbx_strand_id
1 'polypeptide(L)'
;MTLLLCLLAGLCIGNGLPHFIKGITKEDYPSMLGNGPVPNLIAGWSSLTIAAFLLLAADLGAAPAVSTAVISLGVLAMGLFHAKVGAFGR
;
A
#
# COMPACT_ATOMS: atom_id res chain seq x y z
N MET A 1 12.49 15.04 3.50
CA MET A 1 12.19 13.73 4.10
C MET A 1 10.68 13.45 4.11
N THR A 2 9.84 14.35 4.65
CA THR A 2 8.37 14.18 4.73
C THR A 2 7.70 13.74 3.43
N LEU A 3 7.95 14.43 2.31
CA LEU A 3 7.29 14.06 1.04
C LEU A 3 7.66 12.65 0.56
N LEU A 4 8.89 12.20 0.81
CA LEU A 4 9.30 10.83 0.50
C LEU A 4 8.54 9.82 1.37
N LEU A 5 8.42 10.08 2.68
CA LEU A 5 7.65 9.24 3.59
C LEU A 5 6.17 9.18 3.19
N CYS A 6 5.58 10.32 2.82
CA CYS A 6 4.22 10.42 2.29
C CYS A 6 4.05 9.58 1.01
N LEU A 7 5.00 9.67 0.08
CA LEU A 7 4.95 8.91 -1.18
C LEU A 7 5.03 7.40 -0.90
N LEU A 8 5.99 6.99 -0.07
CA LEU A 8 6.17 5.59 0.32
C LEU A 8 4.95 5.05 1.08
N ALA A 9 4.35 5.86 1.97
CA ALA A 9 3.12 5.49 2.65
C ALA A 9 1.98 5.24 1.66
N GLY A 10 1.81 6.13 0.67
CA GLY A 10 0.84 5.94 -0.41
C GLY A 10 1.07 4.66 -1.21
N LEU A 11 2.33 4.38 -1.59
CA LEU A 11 2.69 3.14 -2.28
C LEU A 11 2.38 1.89 -1.43
N CYS A 12 2.71 1.92 -0.14
CA CYS A 12 2.41 0.84 0.79
C CYS A 12 0.89 0.63 0.99
N ILE A 13 0.10 1.70 1.02
CA ILE A 13 -1.38 1.62 1.07
C ILE A 13 -1.90 0.97 -0.20
N GLY A 14 -1.53 1.51 -1.37
CA GLY A 14 -1.98 0.97 -2.66
C GLY A 14 -1.54 -0.46 -2.90
N ASN A 15 -0.38 -0.86 -2.37
CA ASN A 15 0.08 -2.24 -2.41
C ASN A 15 -0.68 -3.14 -1.43
N GLY A 16 -0.91 -2.67 -0.20
CA GLY A 16 -1.49 -3.47 0.88
C GLY A 16 -2.97 -3.77 0.69
N LEU A 17 -3.74 -2.83 0.12
CA LEU A 17 -5.19 -2.96 -0.06
C LEU A 17 -5.63 -4.23 -0.80
N PRO A 18 -5.13 -4.57 -2.02
CA PRO A 18 -5.56 -5.77 -2.71
C PRO A 18 -5.27 -7.04 -1.91
N HIS A 19 -4.07 -7.17 -1.31
CA HIS A 19 -3.72 -8.31 -0.47
C HIS A 19 -4.63 -8.42 0.76
N PHE A 20 -4.89 -7.31 1.45
CA PHE A 20 -5.74 -7.30 2.64
C PHE A 20 -7.18 -7.71 2.28
N ILE A 21 -7.74 -7.10 1.24
CA ILE A 21 -9.10 -7.39 0.76
C ILE A 21 -9.21 -8.86 0.35
N LYS A 22 -8.32 -9.36 -0.50
CA LYS A 22 -8.34 -10.76 -0.95
C LYS A 22 -8.18 -11.75 0.21
N GLY A 23 -7.35 -11.40 1.19
CA GLY A 23 -7.20 -12.19 2.41
C GLY A 23 -8.49 -12.30 3.23
N ILE A 24 -9.18 -11.17 3.49
CA ILE A 24 -10.43 -11.19 4.28
C ILE A 24 -11.63 -11.74 3.49
N THR A 25 -11.60 -11.69 2.16
CA THR A 25 -12.66 -12.27 1.30
C THR A 25 -12.43 -13.75 0.97
N LYS A 26 -11.36 -14.36 1.49
CA LYS A 26 -11.01 -15.79 1.27
C LYS A 26 -10.72 -16.12 -0.19
N GLU A 27 -10.12 -15.19 -0.92
CA GLU A 27 -9.72 -15.38 -2.31
C GLU A 27 -8.21 -15.57 -2.43
N ASP A 28 -7.79 -16.40 -3.39
CA ASP A 28 -6.38 -16.49 -3.74
C ASP A 28 -5.94 -15.23 -4.49
N TYR A 29 -4.74 -14.75 -4.17
CA TYR A 29 -4.14 -13.61 -4.85
C TYR A 29 -2.61 -13.73 -4.86
N PRO A 30 -1.93 -13.42 -5.98
CA PRO A 30 -0.47 -13.54 -6.07
C PRO A 30 0.25 -12.76 -4.97
N SER A 31 1.06 -13.43 -4.15
CA SER A 31 1.74 -12.81 -3.00
C SER A 31 3.06 -13.51 -2.68
N MET A 32 4.05 -12.71 -2.25
CA MET A 32 5.38 -13.18 -1.84
C MET A 32 5.35 -14.11 -0.62
N LEU A 33 4.34 -13.99 0.24
CA LEU A 33 4.18 -14.83 1.43
C LEU A 33 3.40 -16.12 1.16
N GLY A 34 2.92 -16.31 -0.07
CA GLY A 34 2.03 -17.40 -0.50
C GLY A 34 0.70 -16.88 -1.03
N ASN A 35 0.06 -17.63 -1.92
CA ASN A 35 -1.11 -17.14 -2.66
C ASN A 35 -2.45 -17.30 -1.94
N GLY A 36 -2.48 -18.05 -0.83
CA GLY A 36 -3.72 -18.31 -0.08
C GLY A 36 -4.25 -17.09 0.71
N PRO A 37 -5.45 -17.19 1.30
CA PRO A 37 -6.07 -16.08 2.02
C PRO A 37 -5.27 -15.55 3.22
N VAL A 38 -4.78 -16.44 4.09
CA VAL A 38 -4.06 -16.03 5.30
C VAL A 38 -2.74 -15.32 4.98
N PRO A 39 -1.87 -15.83 4.09
CA PRO A 39 -0.68 -15.09 3.65
C PRO A 39 -1.00 -13.73 3.02
N ASN A 40 -2.07 -13.62 2.23
CA ASN A 40 -2.51 -12.34 1.66
C ASN A 40 -2.98 -11.35 2.72
N LEU A 41 -3.76 -11.83 3.71
CA LEU A 41 -4.16 -11.00 4.84
C LEU A 41 -2.92 -10.46 5.58
N ILE A 42 -1.94 -11.32 5.88
CA ILE A 42 -0.71 -10.93 6.58
C ILE A 42 0.10 -9.95 5.74
N ALA A 43 0.25 -10.18 4.43
CA ALA A 43 0.97 -9.29 3.52
C ALA A 43 0.31 -7.90 3.46
N GLY A 44 -1.00 -7.86 3.26
CA GLY A 44 -1.78 -6.62 3.19
C GLY A 44 -1.74 -5.84 4.49
N TRP A 45 -1.99 -6.53 5.61
CA TRP A 45 -1.90 -5.94 6.95
C TRP A 45 -0.51 -5.36 7.23
N SER A 46 0.55 -6.12 6.96
CA SER A 46 1.93 -5.64 7.17
C SER A 46 2.23 -4.40 6.36
N SER A 47 1.81 -4.35 5.08
CA SER A 47 1.99 -3.19 4.21
C SER A 47 1.23 -1.95 4.73
N LEU A 48 0.00 -2.13 5.21
CA LEU A 48 -0.79 -1.05 5.83
C LEU A 48 -0.18 -0.56 7.14
N THR A 49 0.37 -1.47 7.96
CA THR A 49 1.09 -1.13 9.19
C THR A 49 2.36 -0.33 8.90
N ILE A 50 3.13 -0.72 7.88
CA ILE A 50 4.31 0.04 7.42
C ILE A 50 3.87 1.45 6.98
N ALA A 51 2.79 1.57 6.21
CA ALA A 51 2.26 2.88 5.83
C ALA A 51 1.89 3.74 7.05
N ALA A 52 1.24 3.17 8.07
CA ALA A 52 0.91 3.88 9.30
C ALA A 52 2.16 4.41 10.02
N PHE A 53 3.23 3.60 10.11
CA PHE A 53 4.50 4.05 10.70
C PHE A 53 5.18 5.13 9.86
N LEU A 54 5.13 5.05 8.52
CA LEU A 54 5.66 6.09 7.65
C LEU A 54 4.92 7.42 7.81
N LEU A 55 3.59 7.38 7.95
CA LEU A 55 2.78 8.57 8.22
C LEU A 55 3.04 9.16 9.61
N LEU A 56 3.22 8.30 10.61
CA LEU A 56 3.58 8.74 11.97
C LEU A 56 4.94 9.44 12.01
N ALA A 57 5.89 9.00 11.18
CA ALA A 57 7.21 9.61 11.05
C ALA A 57 7.22 10.86 10.14
N ALA A 58 6.17 11.11 9.37
CA ALA A 58 6.07 12.25 8.47
C ALA A 58 5.55 13.50 9.21
N ASP A 59 6.21 14.64 9.05
CA ASP A 59 5.69 15.93 9.50
C ASP A 59 4.59 16.44 8.56
N LEU A 60 3.39 15.87 8.71
CA LEU A 60 2.22 16.23 7.91
C LEU A 60 1.75 17.67 8.19
N GLY A 61 2.03 18.19 9.40
CA GLY A 61 1.58 19.50 9.86
C GLY A 61 2.24 20.66 9.11
N ALA A 62 3.50 20.49 8.70
CA ALA A 62 4.23 21.51 7.95
C ALA A 62 3.64 21.82 6.57
N ALA A 63 3.03 20.84 5.89
CA ALA A 63 2.41 21.04 4.58
C ALA A 63 1.27 20.02 4.33
N PRO A 64 0.08 20.20 4.94
CA PRO A 64 -0.97 19.18 4.94
C PRO A 64 -1.52 18.87 3.53
N ALA A 65 -1.78 19.90 2.72
CA ALA A 65 -2.31 19.74 1.38
C ALA A 65 -1.33 19.03 0.43
N VAL A 66 -0.05 19.45 0.46
CA VAL A 66 1.01 18.84 -0.35
C VAL A 66 1.26 17.40 0.09
N SER A 67 1.31 17.14 1.40
CA SER A 67 1.52 15.79 1.94
C SER A 67 0.39 14.84 1.53
N THR A 68 -0.86 15.29 1.63
CA THR A 68 -2.04 14.53 1.18
C THR A 68 -2.00 14.24 -0.31
N ALA A 69 -1.65 15.23 -1.14
CA ALA A 69 -1.51 15.03 -2.58
C ALA A 69 -0.44 13.98 -2.92
N VAL A 70 0.70 14.01 -2.22
CA VAL A 70 1.80 13.06 -2.44
C VAL A 70 1.42 11.64 -1.98
N ILE A 71 0.71 11.48 -0.86
CA ILE A 71 0.15 10.18 -0.45
C ILE A 71 -0.79 9.65 -1.53
N SER A 72 -1.71 10.49 -2.00
CA SER A 72 -2.68 10.15 -3.05
C SER A 72 -1.99 9.70 -4.35
N LEU A 73 -0.93 10.41 -4.77
CA LEU A 73 -0.12 10.02 -5.92
C LEU A 73 0.55 8.66 -5.73
N GLY A 74 1.05 8.35 -4.53
CA GLY A 74 1.60 7.03 -4.22
C GLY A 74 0.55 5.92 -4.34
N VAL A 75 -0.66 6.15 -3.79
CA VAL A 75 -1.78 5.19 -3.92
C VAL A 75 -2.14 4.98 -5.39
N LEU A 76 -2.27 6.07 -6.16
CA LEU A 76 -2.58 6.00 -7.59
C LEU A 76 -1.51 5.27 -8.38
N ALA A 77 -0.23 5.56 -8.14
CA ALA A 77 0.88 4.91 -8.83
C ALA A 77 0.87 3.39 -8.60
N MET A 78 0.66 2.95 -7.35
CA MET A 78 0.59 1.53 -7.04
C MET A 78 -0.70 0.87 -7.53
N GLY A 79 -1.82 1.59 -7.50
CA GLY A 79 -3.08 1.14 -8.08
C GLY A 79 -2.96 0.92 -9.59
N LEU A 80 -2.32 1.84 -10.32
CA LEU A 80 -2.04 1.69 -11.75
C LEU A 80 -1.09 0.51 -12.04
N PHE A 81 -0.10 0.28 -11.18
CA PHE A 81 0.77 -0.90 -11.28
C PHE A 81 -0.04 -2.20 -11.17
N HIS A 82 -0.90 -2.31 -10.15
CA HIS A 82 -1.78 -3.46 -9.96
C HIS A 82 -2.81 -3.62 -11.07
N ALA A 83 -3.31 -2.51 -11.65
CA ALA A 83 -4.30 -2.54 -12.72
C ALA A 83 -3.74 -2.93 -14.09
N LYS A 84 -2.42 -2.75 -14.34
CA LYS A 84 -1.80 -2.98 -15.65
C LYS A 84 -0.94 -4.24 -15.73
N VAL A 85 -0.11 -4.48 -14.72
CA VAL A 85 0.91 -5.54 -14.75
C VAL A 85 0.79 -6.46 -13.54
N GLY A 86 0.46 -5.89 -12.38
CA GLY A 86 0.57 -6.58 -11.09
C GLY A 86 2.01 -7.01 -10.78
N ALA A 87 2.23 -7.55 -9.58
CA ALA A 87 3.55 -8.07 -9.20
C ALA A 87 3.96 -9.33 -9.98
N PHE A 88 2.99 -10.03 -10.58
CA PHE A 88 3.20 -11.34 -11.20
C PHE A 88 2.59 -11.46 -12.62
N GLY A 89 2.35 -10.34 -13.31
CA GLY A 89 2.12 -10.34 -14.76
C GLY A 89 0.77 -10.88 -15.23
N ARG A 90 -0.33 -10.60 -14.52
CA ARG A 90 -1.70 -10.88 -14.98
C ARG A 90 -2.53 -9.62 -14.98
#